data_AF-A0A2T3B5Q7-F1
#
_entry.id   AF-A0A2T3B5Q7-F1
#
_cell.length_a   1.000
_cell.length_b   1.000
_cell.length_c   1.000
_cell.angle_alpha   90.00
_cell.angle_beta   90.00
_cell.angle_gamma   90.00
#
_symmetry.space_group_name_H-M   'P 1'
#
loop_
_entity.id
_entity.type
_entity.pdbx_description
1 polymer ?
#
loop_
_entity_poly.entity_id
_entity_poly.type
_entity_poly.pdbx_seq_one_letter_code
_entity_poly.pdbx_strand_id
1 'polypeptide(L)'
;MLISLTVGKVDAGVAVLLTKDKRLIEFPSILLPPNISSGSIVDITVSRNFTSEQKTQASFLALQDSIYHSFGEAEPAPPVLRCRNATQTSVVLEWDPIQHATADVISLSLFRNNQKAGNIPRPTVMQSTKISGLAVDTEYTFHLVLRTSAGTFSSERVTVRTHKMTDLSGITVTPGILPAALKENLTKAIGRIGAKTADTVRIDTTHFVTVEGRGLAWEKAVEMNIPVVRPEWVEACERGGRIVGVRQYYLDADPRQRQVIPPQAEPEP
;
A
#
# COMPACT_ATOMS: atom_id res chain seq x y z
N MET A 1 31.34 -41.96 -35.51
CA MET A 1 31.60 -43.40 -35.44
C MET A 1 30.52 -44.11 -36.22
N LEU A 2 30.89 -44.92 -37.22
CA LEU A 2 29.95 -45.74 -37.98
C LEU A 2 29.99 -47.16 -37.41
N ILE A 3 28.84 -47.75 -37.11
CA ILE A 3 28.72 -49.11 -36.58
C ILE A 3 27.66 -49.86 -37.38
N SER A 4 28.03 -50.98 -37.99
CA SER A 4 27.09 -51.89 -38.65
C SER A 4 26.59 -52.93 -37.66
N LEU A 5 25.27 -53.04 -37.52
CA LEU A 5 24.59 -53.92 -36.57
C LEU A 5 23.62 -54.84 -37.30
N THR A 6 23.50 -56.08 -36.83
CA THR A 6 22.52 -57.04 -37.36
C THR A 6 21.25 -57.01 -36.53
N VAL A 7 20.11 -56.91 -37.19
CA VAL A 7 18.79 -56.98 -36.56
C VAL A 7 18.50 -58.43 -36.19
N GLY A 8 18.42 -58.73 -34.89
CA GLY A 8 18.09 -60.04 -34.36
C GLY A 8 16.58 -60.28 -34.37
N LYS A 9 15.88 -59.71 -33.40
CA LYS A 9 14.41 -59.82 -33.24
C LYS A 9 13.79 -58.44 -33.38
N VAL A 10 12.63 -58.34 -34.03
CA VAL A 10 11.85 -57.11 -34.13
C VAL A 10 10.48 -57.37 -33.54
N ASP A 11 10.14 -56.67 -32.46
CA ASP A 11 8.80 -56.65 -31.86
C ASP A 11 8.18 -55.25 -32.05
N ALA A 12 6.88 -55.11 -31.75
CA ALA A 12 6.11 -53.88 -32.02
C ALA A 12 6.59 -52.60 -31.30
N GLY A 13 7.52 -52.70 -30.34
CA GLY A 13 8.09 -51.53 -29.64
C GLY A 13 9.62 -51.52 -29.52
N VAL A 14 10.26 -52.69 -29.55
CA VAL A 14 11.70 -52.83 -29.36
C VAL A 14 12.25 -53.81 -30.40
N ALA A 15 13.41 -53.48 -30.93
CA ALA A 15 14.22 -54.36 -31.75
C ALA A 15 15.52 -54.69 -31.01
N VAL A 16 16.01 -55.91 -31.22
CA VAL A 16 17.29 -56.39 -30.70
C VAL A 16 18.34 -56.24 -31.80
N LEU A 17 19.34 -55.40 -31.57
CA LEU A 17 20.49 -55.22 -32.47
C LEU A 17 21.71 -55.96 -31.92
N LEU A 18 22.42 -56.66 -32.80
CA LEU A 18 23.58 -57.47 -32.46
C LEU A 18 24.83 -56.89 -33.11
N THR A 19 25.87 -56.69 -32.32
CA THR A 19 27.19 -56.29 -32.81
C THR A 19 28.04 -57.50 -33.22
N LYS A 20 29.11 -57.28 -33.97
CA LYS A 20 30.07 -58.35 -34.34
C LYS A 20 30.79 -58.96 -33.13
N ASP A 21 30.96 -58.20 -32.05
CA ASP A 21 31.53 -58.65 -30.77
C ASP A 21 30.47 -59.22 -29.81
N LYS A 22 29.33 -59.66 -30.33
CA LYS A 22 28.25 -60.36 -29.59
C LYS A 22 27.62 -59.53 -28.47
N ARG A 23 27.61 -58.21 -28.60
CA ARG A 23 26.81 -57.34 -27.72
C ARG A 23 25.39 -57.27 -28.23
N LEU A 24 24.48 -57.19 -27.27
CA LEU A 24 23.05 -57.01 -27.49
C LEU A 24 22.68 -55.57 -27.15
N ILE A 25 21.99 -54.89 -28.05
CA ILE A 25 21.49 -53.53 -27.86
C ILE A 25 19.98 -53.57 -28.08
N GLU A 26 19.23 -53.17 -27.06
CA GLU A 26 17.79 -52.91 -27.21
C GLU A 26 17.60 -51.53 -27.83
N PHE A 27 16.88 -51.48 -28.93
CA PHE A 27 16.69 -50.26 -29.71
C PHE A 27 15.21 -50.05 -30.03
N PRO A 28 14.64 -48.85 -29.79
CA PRO A 28 13.24 -48.58 -30.11
C PRO A 28 12.96 -48.84 -31.60
N SER A 29 12.01 -49.73 -31.91
CA SER A 29 11.75 -50.14 -33.30
C SER A 29 11.28 -48.98 -34.18
N ILE A 30 10.66 -47.95 -33.60
CA ILE A 30 10.22 -46.73 -34.28
C ILE A 30 11.37 -45.87 -34.85
N LEU A 31 12.58 -46.00 -34.30
CA LEU A 31 13.75 -45.25 -34.76
C LEU A 31 14.52 -45.99 -35.88
N LEU A 32 14.09 -47.21 -36.24
CA LEU A 32 14.67 -47.96 -37.36
C LEU A 32 14.00 -47.58 -38.69
N PRO A 33 14.68 -47.77 -39.83
CA PRO A 33 14.08 -47.58 -41.14
C PRO A 33 12.84 -48.46 -41.35
N PRO A 34 11.87 -48.01 -42.16
CA PRO A 34 10.71 -48.83 -42.50
C PRO A 34 11.13 -50.11 -43.25
N ASN A 35 10.31 -51.16 -43.15
CA ASN A 35 10.51 -52.46 -43.81
C ASN A 35 11.74 -53.25 -43.33
N ILE A 36 12.15 -53.08 -42.08
CA ILE A 36 13.24 -53.86 -41.51
C ILE A 36 12.78 -55.20 -40.93
N SER A 37 13.59 -56.25 -41.13
CA SER A 37 13.28 -57.61 -40.68
C SER A 37 14.48 -58.25 -39.97
N SER A 38 14.24 -59.36 -39.28
CA SER A 38 15.31 -60.20 -38.71
C SER A 38 16.34 -60.58 -39.78
N GLY A 39 17.63 -60.45 -39.45
CA GLY A 39 18.75 -60.65 -40.34
C GLY A 39 19.19 -59.42 -41.14
N SER A 40 18.40 -58.34 -41.16
CA SER A 40 18.78 -57.09 -41.82
C SER A 40 20.03 -56.47 -41.17
N ILE A 41 20.84 -55.74 -41.94
CA ILE A 41 22.00 -54.99 -41.43
C ILE A 41 21.68 -53.50 -41.47
N VAL A 42 21.89 -52.80 -40.35
CA VAL A 42 21.71 -51.36 -40.23
C VAL A 42 23.04 -50.70 -39.91
N ASP A 43 23.34 -49.63 -40.63
CA ASP A 43 24.45 -48.75 -40.33
C ASP A 43 23.98 -47.60 -39.43
N ILE A 44 24.48 -47.56 -38.19
CA ILE A 44 24.23 -46.48 -37.26
C ILE A 44 25.44 -45.55 -37.23
N THR A 45 25.21 -44.30 -37.62
CA THR A 45 26.21 -43.24 -37.50
C THR A 45 25.97 -42.46 -36.21
N VAL A 46 26.86 -42.63 -35.23
CA VAL A 46 26.83 -41.89 -33.97
C VAL A 46 27.88 -40.79 -34.01
N SER A 47 27.45 -39.54 -33.81
CA SER A 47 28.34 -38.39 -33.67
C SER A 47 27.80 -37.43 -32.62
N ARG A 48 28.72 -36.73 -31.95
CA ARG A 48 28.37 -35.72 -30.96
C ARG A 48 27.92 -34.44 -31.69
N ASN A 49 26.71 -33.98 -31.39
CA ASN A 49 26.14 -32.80 -32.02
C ASN A 49 26.39 -31.56 -31.15
N PHE A 50 27.58 -30.98 -31.28
CA PHE A 50 28.00 -29.81 -30.51
C PHE A 50 27.10 -28.59 -30.74
N THR A 51 26.53 -28.42 -31.93
CA THR A 51 25.62 -27.31 -32.25
C THR A 51 24.33 -27.42 -31.43
N SER A 52 23.73 -28.61 -31.35
CA SER A 52 22.53 -28.83 -30.53
C SER A 52 22.84 -28.71 -29.04
N GLU A 53 24.02 -29.14 -28.58
CA GLU A 53 24.43 -28.94 -27.18
C GLU A 53 24.52 -27.46 -26.81
N GLN A 54 25.21 -26.65 -27.63
CA GLN A 54 25.31 -25.20 -27.41
C GLN A 54 23.94 -24.53 -27.43
N LYS A 55 23.06 -24.92 -28.36
CA LYS A 55 21.68 -24.39 -28.42
C LYS A 55 20.89 -24.72 -27.16
N THR A 56 20.95 -25.95 -26.68
CA THR A 56 20.25 -26.37 -25.45
C THR A 56 20.81 -25.64 -24.23
N GLN A 57 22.13 -25.47 -24.14
CA GLN A 57 22.76 -24.72 -23.05
C GLN A 57 22.35 -23.24 -23.05
N ALA A 58 22.34 -22.60 -24.23
CA ALA A 58 21.90 -21.22 -24.36
C ALA A 58 20.43 -21.05 -23.96
N SER A 59 19.53 -21.94 -24.42
CA SER A 59 18.12 -21.92 -24.03
C SER A 59 17.93 -22.13 -22.52
N PHE A 60 18.72 -23.01 -21.91
CA PHE A 60 18.68 -23.24 -20.46
C PHE A 60 19.05 -21.98 -19.68
N LEU A 61 20.16 -21.33 -20.04
CA LEU A 61 20.59 -20.10 -19.39
C LEU A 61 19.58 -18.96 -19.58
N ALA A 62 19.07 -18.77 -20.80
CA ALA A 62 18.05 -17.76 -21.08
C ALA A 62 16.78 -17.98 -20.24
N LEU A 63 16.39 -19.23 -19.97
CA LEU A 63 15.28 -19.54 -19.06
C LEU A 63 15.61 -19.18 -17.62
N GLN A 64 16.82 -19.49 -17.14
CA GLN A 64 17.26 -19.13 -15.78
C GLN A 64 17.26 -17.61 -15.59
N ASP A 65 17.79 -16.87 -16.55
CA ASP A 65 17.82 -15.40 -16.53
C ASP A 65 16.39 -14.83 -16.50
N SER A 66 15.49 -15.38 -17.33
CA SER A 66 14.09 -14.98 -17.34
C SER A 66 13.39 -15.19 -15.99
N ILE A 67 13.64 -16.33 -15.33
CA ILE A 67 13.10 -16.62 -13.99
C ILE A 67 13.69 -15.63 -12.97
N TYR A 68 14.99 -15.38 -13.02
CA TYR A 68 15.65 -14.44 -12.12
C TYR A 68 15.10 -13.01 -12.27
N HIS A 69 15.00 -12.50 -13.50
CA HIS A 69 14.42 -11.18 -13.76
C HIS A 69 12.96 -11.08 -13.36
N SER A 70 12.18 -12.15 -13.56
CA SER A 70 10.75 -12.13 -13.24
C SER A 70 10.49 -12.16 -11.73
N PHE A 71 11.30 -12.86 -10.94
CA PHE A 71 10.96 -13.16 -9.54
C PHE A 71 12.04 -12.82 -8.51
N GLY A 72 13.29 -12.65 -8.91
CA GLY A 72 14.45 -12.50 -8.01
C GLY A 72 15.18 -11.17 -8.11
N GLU A 73 14.84 -10.30 -9.07
CA GLU A 73 15.51 -9.01 -9.27
C GLU A 73 15.06 -7.95 -8.24
N ALA A 74 13.81 -8.02 -7.78
CA ALA A 74 13.24 -7.05 -6.85
C ALA A 74 12.71 -7.74 -5.58
N GLU A 75 13.06 -7.19 -4.42
CA GLU A 75 12.55 -7.62 -3.13
C GLU A 75 11.49 -6.63 -2.59
N PRO A 76 10.57 -7.08 -1.73
CA PRO A 76 9.65 -6.17 -1.06
C PRO A 76 10.40 -5.15 -0.22
N ALA A 77 9.98 -3.89 -0.30
CA ALA A 77 10.58 -2.81 0.49
C ALA A 77 9.82 -2.61 1.81
N PRO A 78 10.52 -2.17 2.88
CA PRO A 78 9.86 -1.71 4.10
C PRO A 78 8.88 -0.55 3.82
N PRO A 79 7.69 -0.55 4.45
CA PRO A 79 6.74 0.53 4.28
C PRO A 79 7.29 1.84 4.86
N VAL A 80 7.04 2.97 4.19
CA VAL A 80 7.48 4.29 4.66
C VAL A 80 6.31 5.00 5.33
N LEU A 81 6.32 5.08 6.66
CA LEU A 81 5.27 5.72 7.46
C LEU A 81 5.61 7.19 7.73
N ARG A 82 4.61 8.07 7.65
CA ARG A 82 4.71 9.48 8.05
C ARG A 82 3.46 9.97 8.77
N CYS A 83 3.65 10.98 9.62
CA CYS A 83 2.55 11.70 10.25
C CYS A 83 2.06 12.81 9.31
N ARG A 84 0.80 12.72 8.88
CA ARG A 84 0.18 13.73 8.03
C ARG A 84 -0.36 14.90 8.84
N ASN A 85 -1.08 14.59 9.91
CA ASN A 85 -1.67 15.58 10.79
C ASN A 85 -1.80 15.05 12.22
N ALA A 86 -1.69 15.93 13.21
CA ALA A 86 -1.94 15.64 14.61
C ALA A 86 -2.90 16.68 15.19
N THR A 87 -3.83 16.23 16.01
CA THR A 87 -4.73 17.08 16.80
C THR A 87 -4.53 16.80 18.29
N GLN A 88 -5.37 17.37 19.14
CA GLN A 88 -5.29 17.16 20.58
C GLN A 88 -5.61 15.70 20.96
N THR A 89 -6.45 15.00 20.19
CA THR A 89 -6.95 13.66 20.55
C THR A 89 -6.89 12.65 19.42
N SER A 90 -6.32 13.02 18.27
CA SER A 90 -6.17 12.12 17.14
C SER A 90 -4.93 12.40 16.31
N VAL A 91 -4.44 11.38 15.60
CA VAL A 91 -3.34 11.50 14.64
C VAL A 91 -3.77 10.82 13.35
N VAL A 92 -3.46 11.45 12.21
CA VAL A 92 -3.62 10.87 10.88
C VAL A 92 -2.24 10.49 10.37
N LEU A 93 -2.10 9.20 10.09
CA LEU A 93 -0.90 8.60 9.55
C LEU A 93 -1.12 8.29 8.08
N GLU A 94 -0.07 8.41 7.28
CA GLU A 94 -0.07 7.98 5.88
C GLU A 94 1.24 7.29 5.53
N TRP A 95 1.23 6.51 4.46
CA TRP A 95 2.39 5.78 3.98
C TRP A 95 2.43 5.73 2.46
N ASP A 96 3.62 5.48 1.93
CA ASP A 96 3.82 5.30 0.49
C ASP A 96 3.17 4.01 -0.04
N PRO A 97 2.86 3.94 -1.36
CA PRO A 97 2.37 2.71 -1.97
C PRO A 97 3.26 1.50 -1.62
N ILE A 98 2.64 0.40 -1.22
CA ILE A 98 3.35 -0.80 -0.76
C ILE A 98 4.06 -1.47 -1.93
N GLN A 99 5.39 -1.45 -1.90
CA GLN A 99 6.26 -2.12 -2.87
C GLN A 99 6.47 -3.57 -2.42
N HIS A 100 5.69 -4.49 -3.00
CA HIS A 100 5.74 -5.91 -2.66
C HIS A 100 6.44 -6.77 -3.73
N ALA A 101 6.93 -6.14 -4.82
CA ALA A 101 7.52 -6.83 -5.96
C ALA A 101 6.59 -7.96 -6.45
N THR A 102 7.06 -9.21 -6.43
CA THR A 102 6.29 -10.41 -6.78
C THR A 102 5.66 -11.12 -5.57
N ALA A 103 5.89 -10.64 -4.36
CA ALA A 103 5.40 -11.26 -3.14
C ALA A 103 3.95 -10.86 -2.85
N ASP A 104 3.17 -11.79 -2.29
CA ASP A 104 1.81 -11.51 -1.88
C ASP A 104 1.79 -10.77 -0.54
N VAL A 105 0.97 -9.72 -0.44
CA VAL A 105 0.75 -9.00 0.82
C VAL A 105 -0.21 -9.79 1.70
N ILE A 106 0.30 -10.33 2.81
CA ILE A 106 -0.48 -11.10 3.78
C ILE A 106 -1.21 -10.16 4.75
N SER A 107 -0.50 -9.18 5.32
CA SER A 107 -1.12 -8.18 6.20
C SER A 107 -0.24 -6.94 6.38
N LEU A 108 -0.88 -5.80 6.66
CA LEU A 108 -0.22 -4.59 7.14
C LEU A 108 -0.82 -4.25 8.51
N SER A 109 0.01 -4.27 9.55
CA SER A 109 -0.41 -4.00 10.93
C SER A 109 0.15 -2.66 11.39
N LEU A 110 -0.68 -1.84 12.04
CA LEU A 110 -0.23 -0.64 12.73
C LEU A 110 0.05 -0.96 14.20
N PHE A 111 1.19 -0.50 14.69
CA PHE A 111 1.58 -0.55 16.09
C PHE A 111 1.61 0.85 16.70
N ARG A 112 1.13 0.96 17.93
CA ARG A 112 1.16 2.15 18.77
C ARG A 112 1.85 1.80 20.09
N ASN A 113 2.95 2.46 20.43
CA ASN A 113 3.75 2.19 21.63
C ASN A 113 4.09 0.70 21.79
N ASN A 114 4.54 0.08 20.69
CA ASN A 114 4.88 -1.36 20.58
C ASN A 114 3.71 -2.34 20.79
N GLN A 115 2.47 -1.84 20.96
CA GLN A 115 1.28 -2.67 20.98
C GLN A 115 0.56 -2.59 19.65
N LYS A 116 0.04 -3.74 19.19
CA LYS A 116 -0.71 -3.81 17.94
C LYS A 116 -2.02 -3.04 18.08
N ALA A 117 -2.17 -1.96 17.32
CA ALA A 117 -3.38 -1.15 17.28
C ALA A 117 -4.46 -1.77 16.39
N GLY A 118 -4.05 -2.42 15.29
CA GLY A 118 -4.98 -3.08 14.36
C GLY A 118 -4.33 -3.45 13.03
N ASN A 119 -5.11 -4.08 12.15
CA ASN A 119 -4.74 -4.35 10.77
C ASN A 119 -5.34 -3.30 9.83
N ILE A 120 -4.61 -2.94 8.78
CA ILE A 120 -5.13 -2.13 7.68
C ILE A 120 -5.92 -3.07 6.74
N PRO A 121 -7.22 -2.81 6.49
CA PRO A 121 -8.08 -3.78 5.80
C PRO A 121 -7.82 -3.90 4.29
N ARG A 122 -7.29 -2.86 3.63
CA ARG A 122 -6.91 -2.90 2.19
C ARG A 122 -5.54 -2.24 1.98
N PRO A 123 -4.43 -2.90 2.34
CA PRO A 123 -3.11 -2.25 2.42
C PRO A 123 -2.53 -1.79 1.08
N THR A 124 -2.97 -2.36 -0.04
CA THR A 124 -2.56 -1.96 -1.40
C THR A 124 -3.34 -0.76 -1.93
N VAL A 125 -4.53 -0.47 -1.37
CA VAL A 125 -5.42 0.62 -1.81
C VAL A 125 -5.40 1.78 -0.82
N MET A 126 -5.44 1.47 0.47
CA MET A 126 -5.42 2.47 1.55
C MET A 126 -3.99 2.85 1.87
N GLN A 127 -3.74 4.16 1.88
CA GLN A 127 -2.44 4.76 2.19
C GLN A 127 -2.50 5.65 3.43
N SER A 128 -3.62 5.66 4.14
CA SER A 128 -3.77 6.47 5.35
C SER A 128 -4.76 5.86 6.34
N THR A 129 -4.61 6.23 7.60
CA THR A 129 -5.52 5.86 8.67
C THR A 129 -5.56 6.94 9.75
N LYS A 130 -6.68 7.02 10.47
CA LYS A 130 -6.87 7.95 11.59
C LYS A 130 -6.94 7.18 12.90
N ILE A 131 -6.12 7.57 13.86
CA ILE A 131 -6.11 7.04 15.22
C ILE A 131 -6.72 8.08 16.14
N SER A 132 -7.88 7.76 16.69
CA SER A 132 -8.64 8.61 17.62
C SER A 132 -8.48 8.12 19.08
N GLY A 133 -8.99 8.90 20.03
CA GLY A 133 -8.99 8.52 21.46
C GLY A 133 -7.60 8.59 22.10
N LEU A 134 -6.75 9.49 21.59
CA LEU A 134 -5.44 9.77 22.18
C LEU A 134 -5.60 10.83 23.29
N ALA A 135 -4.72 10.77 24.29
CA ALA A 135 -4.64 11.79 25.33
C ALA A 135 -4.03 13.08 24.76
N VAL A 136 -4.40 14.22 25.36
CA VAL A 136 -3.91 15.56 25.01
C VAL A 136 -2.46 15.72 25.46
N ASP A 137 -1.64 16.44 24.69
CA ASP A 137 -0.22 16.72 24.99
C ASP A 137 0.61 15.48 25.36
N THR A 138 0.32 14.36 24.69
CA THR A 138 0.90 13.05 25.00
C THR A 138 1.66 12.53 23.80
N GLU A 139 2.84 11.98 24.06
CA GLU A 139 3.70 11.39 23.03
C GLU A 139 3.29 9.94 22.72
N TYR A 140 3.24 9.61 21.44
CA TYR A 140 2.98 8.28 20.92
C TYR A 140 3.99 7.92 19.85
N THR A 141 4.40 6.66 19.81
CA THR A 141 5.26 6.12 18.75
C THR A 141 4.45 5.17 17.87
N PHE A 142 4.53 5.36 16.55
CA PHE A 142 3.84 4.54 15.55
C PHE A 142 4.84 3.87 14.60
N HIS A 143 4.54 2.65 14.18
CA HIS A 143 5.23 1.99 13.06
C HIS A 143 4.29 0.98 12.39
N LEU A 144 4.57 0.68 11.13
CA LEU A 144 3.90 -0.34 10.35
C LEU A 144 4.73 -1.63 10.34
N VAL A 145 4.04 -2.77 10.33
CA VAL A 145 4.63 -4.08 10.09
C VAL A 145 3.91 -4.70 8.90
N LEU A 146 4.64 -4.83 7.79
CA LEU A 146 4.22 -5.46 6.56
C LEU A 146 4.64 -6.93 6.56
N ARG A 147 3.69 -7.85 6.45
CA ARG A 147 3.96 -9.28 6.25
C ARG A 147 3.64 -9.65 4.82
N THR A 148 4.59 -10.27 4.15
CA THR A 148 4.50 -10.76 2.78
C THR A 148 4.89 -12.24 2.70
N SER A 149 4.65 -12.90 1.56
CA SER A 149 5.15 -14.25 1.32
C SER A 149 6.69 -14.36 1.32
N ALA A 150 7.40 -13.26 1.05
CA ALA A 150 8.85 -13.21 1.01
C ALA A 150 9.49 -12.72 2.33
N GLY A 151 8.71 -12.35 3.34
CA GLY A 151 9.25 -11.91 4.63
C GLY A 151 8.40 -10.89 5.38
N THR A 152 8.93 -10.43 6.51
CA THR A 152 8.30 -9.38 7.34
C THR A 152 9.19 -8.15 7.40
N PHE A 153 8.63 -7.00 7.04
CA PHE A 153 9.31 -5.73 6.96
C PHE A 153 8.64 -4.71 7.88
N SER A 154 9.43 -3.88 8.55
CA SER A 154 8.91 -2.87 9.49
C SER A 154 9.29 -1.48 9.00
N SER A 155 8.39 -0.51 9.14
CA SER A 155 8.72 0.89 8.90
C SER A 155 9.63 1.45 9.98
N GLU A 156 10.27 2.57 9.68
CA GLU A 156 10.78 3.47 10.70
C GLU A 156 9.70 3.89 11.69
N ARG A 157 10.13 4.19 12.92
CA ARG A 157 9.25 4.64 14.00
C ARG A 157 9.00 6.14 13.87
N VAL A 158 7.73 6.52 13.84
CA VAL A 158 7.28 7.91 13.84
C VAL A 158 6.78 8.27 15.22
N THR A 159 7.51 9.15 15.91
CA THR A 159 7.10 9.72 17.20
C THR A 159 6.30 10.98 16.96
N VAL A 160 5.10 11.05 17.54
CA VAL A 160 4.17 12.18 17.40
C VAL A 160 3.64 12.55 18.78
N ARG A 161 3.69 13.84 19.11
CA ARG A 161 3.03 14.38 20.29
C ARG A 161 1.70 15.00 19.88
N THR A 162 0.61 14.60 20.54
CA THR A 162 -0.69 15.25 20.34
C THR A 162 -0.64 16.69 20.82
N HIS A 163 -1.47 17.56 20.24
CA HIS A 163 -1.40 18.99 20.50
C HIS A 163 -1.98 19.36 21.87
N LYS A 164 -1.54 20.49 22.41
CA LYS A 164 -2.20 21.16 23.54
C LYS A 164 -3.53 21.78 23.10
N MET A 165 -4.40 22.11 24.06
CA MET A 165 -5.66 22.81 23.77
C MET A 165 -5.46 24.19 23.11
N THR A 166 -4.31 24.83 23.35
CA THR A 166 -3.95 26.14 22.80
C THR A 166 -3.27 26.05 21.43
N ASP A 167 -2.89 24.85 20.99
CA ASP A 167 -2.27 24.65 19.69
C ASP A 167 -3.36 24.27 18.67
N LEU A 168 -3.62 25.21 17.77
CA LEU A 168 -4.68 25.15 16.76
C LEU A 168 -4.16 24.70 15.39
N SER A 169 -2.85 24.47 15.25
CA SER A 169 -2.20 24.15 13.97
C SER A 169 -2.64 22.82 13.35
N GLY A 170 -3.19 21.92 14.19
CA GLY A 170 -3.76 20.64 13.78
C GLY A 170 -5.17 20.74 13.17
N ILE A 171 -5.80 21.90 13.23
CA ILE A 171 -7.14 22.12 12.66
C ILE A 171 -7.01 22.20 11.15
N THR A 172 -7.76 21.35 10.45
CA THR A 172 -7.89 21.36 8.98
C THR A 172 -9.35 21.58 8.63
N VAL A 173 -9.65 22.74 8.07
CA VAL A 173 -11.01 23.15 7.70
C VAL A 173 -11.26 22.86 6.22
N THR A 174 -12.40 22.25 5.91
CA THR A 174 -12.94 22.24 4.55
C THR A 174 -14.13 23.20 4.46
N PRO A 175 -14.03 24.30 3.70
CA PRO A 175 -15.14 25.22 3.52
C PRO A 175 -16.23 24.61 2.63
N GLY A 176 -17.48 24.72 3.05
CA GLY A 176 -18.67 24.39 2.27
C GLY A 176 -19.23 25.60 1.52
N ILE A 177 -20.55 25.71 1.50
CA ILE A 177 -21.24 26.82 0.85
C ILE A 177 -21.15 28.05 1.77
N LEU A 178 -20.49 29.08 1.29
CA LEU A 178 -20.24 30.34 2.01
C LEU A 178 -20.31 31.52 1.02
N PRO A 179 -20.93 32.66 1.40
CA PRO A 179 -20.77 33.91 0.67
C PRO A 179 -19.29 34.31 0.56
N ALA A 180 -18.91 34.96 -0.55
CA ALA A 180 -17.51 35.28 -0.84
C ALA A 180 -16.80 36.04 0.29
N ALA A 181 -17.46 37.06 0.85
CA ALA A 181 -16.92 37.84 1.96
C ALA A 181 -16.66 36.99 3.23
N LEU A 182 -17.56 36.06 3.55
CA LEU A 182 -17.40 35.14 4.68
C LEU A 182 -16.28 34.14 4.44
N LYS A 183 -16.14 33.62 3.22
CA LYS A 183 -15.06 32.71 2.85
C LYS A 183 -13.69 33.39 2.98
N GLU A 184 -13.58 34.64 2.55
CA GLU A 184 -12.35 35.42 2.68
C GLU A 184 -11.97 35.65 4.16
N ASN A 185 -12.95 36.07 4.98
CA ASN A 185 -12.73 36.28 6.41
C ASN A 185 -12.36 34.98 7.14
N LEU A 186 -13.03 33.87 6.81
CA LEU A 186 -12.72 32.54 7.33
C LEU A 186 -11.27 32.14 6.99
N THR A 187 -10.84 32.36 5.75
CA THR A 187 -9.49 32.02 5.30
C THR A 187 -8.44 32.83 6.07
N LYS A 188 -8.68 34.12 6.32
CA LYS A 188 -7.82 34.97 7.16
C LYS A 188 -7.76 34.48 8.60
N ALA A 189 -8.91 34.13 9.19
CA ALA A 189 -8.98 33.62 10.57
C ALA A 189 -8.23 32.28 10.72
N ILE A 190 -8.41 31.35 9.78
CA ILE A 190 -7.66 30.07 9.73
C ILE A 190 -6.16 30.33 9.70
N GLY A 191 -5.70 31.28 8.86
CA GLY A 191 -4.28 31.64 8.77
C GLY A 191 -3.73 32.22 10.07
N ARG A 192 -4.49 33.08 10.77
CA ARG A 192 -4.07 33.70 12.04
C ARG A 192 -3.94 32.69 13.18
N ILE A 193 -4.76 31.63 13.21
CA ILE A 193 -4.64 30.56 14.20
C ILE A 193 -3.63 29.45 13.79
N GLY A 194 -2.96 29.59 12.64
CA GLY A 194 -2.00 28.60 12.14
C GLY A 194 -2.64 27.29 11.65
N ALA A 195 -3.96 27.28 11.47
CA ALA A 195 -4.70 26.14 10.95
C ALA A 195 -4.58 26.04 9.43
N LYS A 196 -5.06 24.92 8.86
CA LYS A 196 -4.97 24.62 7.42
C LYS A 196 -6.36 24.60 6.79
N THR A 197 -6.42 24.94 5.51
CA THR A 197 -7.63 24.80 4.68
C THR A 197 -7.41 23.68 3.66
N ALA A 198 -8.43 22.88 3.40
CA ALA A 198 -8.45 21.88 2.34
C ALA A 198 -9.69 22.05 1.46
N ASP A 199 -9.51 22.04 0.13
CA ASP A 199 -10.61 22.23 -0.82
C ASP A 199 -11.60 21.06 -0.85
N THR A 200 -11.15 19.88 -0.42
CA THR A 200 -11.95 18.65 -0.41
C THR A 200 -11.94 18.01 0.96
N VAL A 201 -13.05 17.33 1.29
CA VAL A 201 -13.14 16.54 2.53
C VAL A 201 -12.23 15.32 2.42
N ARG A 202 -11.25 15.24 3.33
CA ARG A 202 -10.20 14.24 3.40
C ARG A 202 -10.18 13.60 4.80
N ILE A 203 -9.40 12.54 4.97
CA ILE A 203 -9.26 11.83 6.26
C ILE A 203 -8.70 12.72 7.39
N ASP A 204 -7.94 13.76 7.03
CA ASP A 204 -7.37 14.75 7.93
C ASP A 204 -8.21 16.02 8.10
N THR A 205 -9.36 16.13 7.42
CA THR A 205 -10.32 17.20 7.68
C THR A 205 -10.85 17.05 9.11
N THR A 206 -10.72 18.11 9.91
CA THR A 206 -11.17 18.12 11.29
C THR A 206 -12.55 18.75 11.44
N HIS A 207 -12.85 19.79 10.66
CA HIS A 207 -14.12 20.51 10.70
C HIS A 207 -14.58 20.90 9.28
N PHE A 208 -15.87 20.79 9.03
CA PHE A 208 -16.50 21.28 7.80
C PHE A 208 -17.25 22.57 8.12
N VAL A 209 -16.88 23.68 7.47
CA VAL A 209 -17.40 25.02 7.82
C VAL A 209 -18.31 25.53 6.71
N THR A 210 -19.58 25.72 7.01
CA THR A 210 -20.61 26.10 6.00
C THR A 210 -21.72 26.93 6.63
N VAL A 211 -22.47 27.69 5.82
CA VAL A 211 -23.74 28.32 6.27
C VAL A 211 -24.97 27.51 5.85
N GLU A 212 -24.82 26.61 4.88
CA GLU A 212 -25.87 25.73 4.36
C GLU A 212 -25.43 24.27 4.39
N GLY A 213 -26.31 23.37 4.85
CA GLY A 213 -26.05 21.93 4.90
C GLY A 213 -26.54 21.23 3.64
N ARG A 214 -25.84 21.41 2.51
CA ARG A 214 -26.15 20.73 1.25
C ARG A 214 -24.93 20.48 0.38
N GLY A 215 -25.07 19.57 -0.57
CA GLY A 215 -24.06 19.22 -1.56
C GLY A 215 -23.14 18.08 -1.15
N LEU A 216 -22.44 17.51 -2.13
CA LEU A 216 -21.67 16.28 -1.98
C LEU A 216 -20.59 16.35 -0.90
N ALA A 217 -19.94 17.51 -0.73
CA ALA A 217 -18.92 17.70 0.29
C ALA A 217 -19.51 17.71 1.72
N TRP A 218 -20.73 18.25 1.89
CA TRP A 218 -21.44 18.22 3.16
C TRP A 218 -21.90 16.79 3.50
N GLU A 219 -22.49 16.08 2.55
CA GLU A 219 -22.89 14.67 2.73
C GLU A 219 -21.71 13.80 3.15
N LYS A 220 -20.56 13.96 2.48
CA LYS A 220 -19.32 13.26 2.81
C LYS A 220 -18.79 13.63 4.20
N ALA A 221 -18.88 14.89 4.61
CA ALA A 221 -18.48 15.31 5.95
C ALA A 221 -19.34 14.63 7.03
N VAL A 222 -20.66 14.56 6.80
CA VAL A 222 -21.60 13.86 7.69
C VAL A 222 -21.31 12.36 7.74
N GLU A 223 -21.10 11.70 6.60
CA GLU A 223 -20.75 10.28 6.51
C GLU A 223 -19.46 9.96 7.30
N MET A 224 -18.47 10.86 7.24
CA MET A 224 -17.21 10.73 7.96
C MET A 224 -17.29 11.17 9.44
N ASN A 225 -18.47 11.53 9.94
CA ASN A 225 -18.69 12.07 11.29
C ASN A 225 -17.82 13.30 11.60
N ILE A 226 -17.57 14.15 10.59
CA ILE A 226 -16.85 15.41 10.73
C ILE A 226 -17.84 16.47 11.26
N PRO A 227 -17.52 17.20 12.34
CA PRO A 227 -18.34 18.31 12.81
C PRO A 227 -18.63 19.34 11.70
N VAL A 228 -19.92 19.60 11.46
CA VAL A 228 -20.39 20.63 10.53
C VAL A 228 -20.76 21.88 11.32
N VAL A 229 -19.92 22.92 11.25
CA VAL A 229 -20.05 24.14 12.07
C VAL A 229 -20.16 25.39 11.21
N ARG A 230 -20.66 26.47 11.79
CA ARG A 230 -20.66 27.80 11.18
C ARG A 230 -19.29 28.51 11.33
N PRO A 231 -18.96 29.50 10.49
CA PRO A 231 -17.67 30.21 10.52
C PRO A 231 -17.28 30.81 11.88
N GLU A 232 -18.26 31.21 12.68
CA GLU A 232 -18.09 31.82 14.00
C GLU A 232 -17.34 30.90 14.98
N TRP A 233 -17.33 29.58 14.74
CA TRP A 233 -16.53 28.64 15.53
C TRP A 233 -15.03 28.92 15.41
N VAL A 234 -14.54 29.21 14.21
CA VAL A 234 -13.12 29.52 13.98
C VAL A 234 -12.76 30.83 14.66
N GLU A 235 -13.64 31.84 14.57
CA GLU A 235 -13.44 33.12 15.25
C GLU A 235 -13.44 32.97 16.78
N ALA A 236 -14.25 32.06 17.32
CA ALA A 236 -14.24 31.77 18.75
C ALA A 236 -12.95 31.06 19.19
N CYS A 237 -12.44 30.12 18.39
CA CYS A 237 -11.12 29.51 18.62
C CYS A 237 -10.01 30.55 18.58
N GLU A 238 -10.08 31.48 17.62
CA GLU A 238 -9.15 32.60 17.46
C GLU A 238 -9.17 33.52 18.69
N ARG A 239 -10.33 34.08 19.05
CA ARG A 239 -10.46 34.98 20.21
C ARG A 239 -10.05 34.31 21.53
N GLY A 240 -10.36 33.02 21.68
CA GLY A 240 -10.06 32.27 22.89
C GLY A 240 -8.62 31.74 22.97
N GLY A 241 -7.85 31.80 21.88
CA GLY A 241 -6.50 31.22 21.80
C GLY A 241 -6.45 29.71 22.07
N ARG A 242 -7.58 29.01 21.94
CA ARG A 242 -7.72 27.57 22.24
C ARG A 242 -8.89 26.95 21.50
N ILE A 243 -8.86 25.64 21.32
CA ILE A 243 -9.96 24.93 20.66
C ILE A 243 -11.21 24.96 21.54
N VAL A 244 -12.34 25.37 20.95
CA VAL A 244 -13.64 25.47 21.63
C VAL A 244 -14.59 24.35 21.20
N GLY A 245 -15.52 23.99 22.08
CA GLY A 245 -16.51 22.95 21.80
C GLY A 245 -17.44 23.32 20.64
N VAL A 246 -17.71 22.37 19.75
CA VAL A 246 -18.43 22.60 18.49
C VAL A 246 -19.95 22.72 18.63
N ARG A 247 -20.55 22.21 19.72
CA ARG A 247 -22.01 22.04 19.85
C ARG A 247 -22.83 23.31 19.63
N GLN A 248 -22.35 24.46 20.11
CA GLN A 248 -23.04 25.75 19.99
C GLN A 248 -22.95 26.36 18.57
N TYR A 249 -22.13 25.77 17.71
CA TYR A 249 -21.81 26.28 16.38
C TYR A 249 -22.35 25.38 15.26
N TYR A 250 -23.08 24.31 15.60
CA TYR A 250 -23.79 23.52 14.59
C TYR A 250 -24.85 24.36 13.88
N LEU A 251 -25.23 23.94 12.67
CA LEU A 251 -26.16 24.68 11.81
C LEU A 251 -27.55 24.82 12.46
N ASP A 252 -27.95 23.82 13.23
CA ASP A 252 -29.20 23.66 13.96
C ASP A 252 -29.15 24.17 15.42
N ALA A 253 -27.99 24.63 15.90
CA ALA A 253 -27.85 25.18 17.23
C ALA A 253 -28.63 26.50 17.38
N ASP A 254 -29.33 26.66 18.52
CA ASP A 254 -30.10 27.87 18.83
C ASP A 254 -29.18 29.10 18.78
N PRO A 255 -29.46 30.10 17.91
CA PRO A 255 -28.66 31.32 17.80
C PRO A 255 -28.45 32.06 19.13
N ARG A 256 -29.35 31.90 20.10
CA ARG A 256 -29.28 32.55 21.42
C ARG A 256 -28.26 31.93 22.37
N GLN A 257 -27.84 30.70 22.12
CA GLN A 257 -26.86 29.97 22.95
C GLN A 257 -25.41 30.20 22.50
N ARG A 258 -25.20 31.01 21.46
CA ARG A 258 -23.86 31.40 20.99
C ARG A 258 -23.22 32.30 22.04
N GLN A 259 -22.27 31.78 22.80
CA GLN A 259 -21.47 32.62 23.69
C GLN A 259 -20.64 33.60 22.87
N VAL A 260 -21.05 34.86 22.84
CA VAL A 260 -20.14 35.97 22.55
C VAL A 260 -19.28 36.14 23.80
N ILE A 261 -18.19 35.38 23.89
CA ILE A 261 -17.19 35.60 24.95
C ILE A 261 -16.68 37.03 24.76
N PRO A 262 -16.84 37.95 25.74
CA PRO A 262 -16.29 39.29 25.64
C PRO A 262 -14.77 39.22 25.46
N PRO A 263 -14.13 40.17 24.75
CA PRO A 263 -12.68 40.23 24.72
C PRO A 263 -12.17 40.25 26.17
N GLN A 264 -11.28 39.32 26.53
CA GLN A 264 -10.59 39.40 27.81
C GLN A 264 -9.78 40.70 27.78
N ALA A 265 -10.01 41.56 28.77
CA ALA A 265 -9.23 42.78 28.95
C ALA A 265 -7.74 42.41 29.07
N GLU A 266 -6.90 43.12 28.32
CA GLU A 266 -5.45 43.05 28.46
C GLU A 266 -5.07 43.32 29.92
N PRO A 267 -4.03 42.63 30.46
CA PRO A 267 -3.51 43.01 31.76
C PRO A 267 -2.89 44.40 31.63
N GLU A 268 -3.44 45.37 32.37
CA GLU A 268 -2.87 46.71 32.52
C GLU A 268 -1.43 46.64 33.07
N PRO A 269 -0.58 47.63 32.71
CA PRO A 269 0.89 47.58 32.88
C PRO A 269 1.39 47.53 34.33
#